data_AF-A0A8C2X8D7-F1
#
_entry.id   AF-A0A8C2X8D7-F1
#
_cell.length_a   1.000
_cell.length_b   1.000
_cell.length_c   1.000
_cell.angle_alpha   90.00
_cell.angle_beta   90.00
_cell.angle_gamma   90.00
#
_symmetry.space_group_name_H-M   'P 1'
#
loop_
_entity.id
_entity.type
_entity.pdbx_description
1 polymer ?
#
loop_
_entity_poly.entity_id
_entity_poly.type
_entity_poly.pdbx_seq_one_letter_code
_entity_poly.pdbx_strand_id
1 'polypeptide(L)'
;LRRGSIFYCCLLLFARNQYERMGIDVTMQCGSLDNDASVSWKVNGTDVKAQHRLEGPRLMLTEVDLGHNGLYSCFQNPHGERRDTIYLHIGIPPREPTVTCRSNTYPKGFYCSWHQLHPTYIPTTFEVDVQHNQRSLEVQKDPDHKNRCRVRFPEVFSSFPYKVNVTAVNALGKASTTISFEESSIVKPDPPERVTATPIRFNARRLEVSWQSPATWPDIDNFPLKYFLRYRPLIKEQWQHVELSDSTSHTITDAYAGKEYIIQVAAKDTEIGTWSDWSVAVHATPWIEEQITSTTEVDFSTETKTSPIPSSNAPQKAEPPVGRAARLLTFFSPLLLGMLLLFMW
;
A
#
# COMPACT_ATOMS: atom_id res chain seq x y z
N LEU A 1 11.27 -57.78 42.98
CA LEU A 1 10.80 -56.38 43.08
C LEU A 1 10.70 -55.78 41.68
N ARG A 2 9.52 -55.38 41.22
CA ARG A 2 9.37 -54.43 40.09
C ARG A 2 8.70 -53.17 40.66
N ARG A 3 9.45 -52.07 40.75
CA ARG A 3 8.86 -50.76 41.10
C ARG A 3 8.09 -50.27 39.88
N GLY A 4 6.77 -50.15 40.00
CA GLY A 4 5.97 -49.46 39.00
C GLY A 4 6.20 -47.96 39.13
N SER A 5 6.87 -47.35 38.15
CA SER A 5 6.96 -45.89 38.05
C SER A 5 5.61 -45.35 37.59
N ILE A 6 4.84 -44.79 38.53
CA ILE A 6 3.64 -44.02 38.20
C ILE A 6 4.10 -42.77 37.45
N PHE A 7 3.89 -42.75 36.13
CA PHE A 7 4.00 -41.53 35.35
C PHE A 7 2.88 -40.59 35.78
N TYR A 8 3.21 -39.60 36.62
CA TYR A 8 2.39 -38.41 36.77
C TYR A 8 2.35 -37.72 35.42
N CYS A 9 1.25 -37.88 34.69
CA CYS A 9 0.98 -37.09 33.50
C CYS A 9 0.80 -35.64 33.95
N CYS A 10 1.85 -34.84 33.80
CA CYS A 10 1.79 -33.42 34.08
C CYS A 10 0.87 -32.79 33.01
N LEU A 11 -0.40 -32.62 33.36
CA LEU A 11 -1.39 -31.92 32.56
C LEU A 11 -0.90 -30.50 32.30
N LEU A 12 -0.26 -30.30 31.15
CA LEU A 12 0.09 -28.99 30.64
C LEU A 12 -1.22 -28.24 30.41
N LEU A 13 -1.56 -27.34 31.32
CA LEU A 13 -2.67 -26.41 31.18
C LEU A 13 -2.35 -25.43 30.04
N PHE A 14 -2.67 -25.85 28.81
CA PHE A 14 -2.65 -24.99 27.64
C PHE A 14 -3.73 -23.92 27.79
N ALA A 15 -3.34 -22.67 27.54
CA ALA A 15 -4.27 -21.57 27.60
C ALA A 15 -5.27 -21.65 26.44
N ARG A 16 -6.57 -21.67 26.74
CA ARG A 16 -7.64 -21.66 25.73
C ARG A 16 -7.93 -20.22 25.28
N ASN A 17 -8.26 -20.04 24.01
CA ASN A 17 -8.70 -18.73 23.50
C ASN A 17 -10.21 -18.59 23.68
N GLN A 18 -10.65 -17.45 24.20
CA GLN A 18 -12.05 -17.03 24.24
C GLN A 18 -12.18 -15.72 23.48
N TYR A 19 -13.07 -15.67 22.50
CA TYR A 19 -13.31 -14.50 21.66
C TYR A 19 -14.66 -13.91 22.00
N GLU A 20 -14.69 -12.63 22.33
CA GLU A 20 -15.91 -11.95 22.78
C GLU A 20 -16.11 -10.64 22.02
N ARG A 21 -17.37 -10.22 21.91
CA ARG A 21 -17.73 -8.97 21.23
C ARG A 21 -17.42 -7.78 22.14
N MET A 22 -17.01 -6.66 21.56
CA MET A 22 -16.91 -5.39 22.27
C MET A 22 -18.30 -4.89 22.70
N GLY A 23 -18.41 -4.36 23.93
CA GLY A 23 -19.63 -3.76 24.48
C GLY A 23 -20.68 -4.75 25.00
N ILE A 24 -20.31 -6.00 25.29
CA ILE A 24 -21.18 -6.97 25.97
C ILE A 24 -20.60 -7.40 27.32
N ASP A 25 -21.44 -8.02 28.15
CA ASP A 25 -21.00 -8.67 29.38
C ASP A 25 -20.43 -10.06 29.07
N VAL A 26 -19.26 -10.36 29.65
CA VAL A 26 -18.52 -11.61 29.44
C VAL A 26 -18.41 -12.37 30.75
N THR A 27 -18.73 -13.66 30.73
CA THR A 27 -18.55 -14.56 31.86
C THR A 27 -17.50 -15.63 31.55
N MET A 28 -16.43 -15.67 32.35
CA MET A 28 -15.40 -16.71 32.31
C MET A 28 -15.60 -17.69 33.46
N GLN A 29 -15.68 -18.98 33.13
CA GLN A 29 -15.75 -20.08 34.10
C GLN A 29 -14.34 -20.63 34.37
N CYS A 30 -13.97 -20.81 35.64
CA CYS A 30 -12.73 -21.47 36.03
C CYS A 30 -12.83 -23.00 35.83
N GLY A 31 -12.31 -23.50 34.71
CA GLY A 31 -12.32 -24.93 34.39
C GLY A 31 -13.71 -25.57 34.48
N SER A 32 -13.78 -26.77 35.04
CA SER A 32 -15.03 -27.50 35.29
C SER A 32 -15.38 -27.58 36.79
N LEU A 33 -15.13 -26.50 37.55
CA LEU A 33 -15.41 -26.45 38.99
C LEU A 33 -16.91 -26.21 39.28
N ASP A 34 -17.38 -26.84 40.37
CA ASP A 34 -18.73 -26.63 40.92
C ASP A 34 -18.95 -25.19 41.40
N ASN A 35 -20.22 -24.76 41.45
CA ASN A 35 -20.60 -23.39 41.80
C ASN A 35 -20.11 -22.94 43.20
N ASP A 36 -19.94 -23.89 44.13
CA ASP A 36 -19.49 -23.61 45.52
C ASP A 36 -17.95 -23.51 45.65
N ALA A 37 -17.21 -23.73 44.55
CA ALA A 37 -15.76 -23.69 44.57
C ALA A 37 -15.22 -22.25 44.73
N SER A 38 -14.43 -22.02 45.79
CA SER A 38 -13.69 -20.77 45.96
C SER A 38 -12.45 -20.73 45.06
N VAL A 39 -12.36 -19.71 44.22
CA VAL A 39 -11.22 -19.44 43.35
C VAL A 39 -10.72 -18.01 43.50
N SER A 40 -9.46 -17.78 43.15
CA SER A 40 -8.92 -16.44 42.88
C SER A 40 -8.59 -16.29 41.40
N TRP A 41 -8.76 -15.08 40.87
CA TRP A 41 -8.48 -14.76 39.47
C TRP A 41 -7.38 -13.71 39.35
N LYS A 42 -6.46 -13.92 38.40
CA LYS A 42 -5.43 -12.96 38.01
C LYS A 42 -5.53 -12.68 36.51
N VAL A 43 -5.35 -11.42 36.12
CA VAL A 43 -5.19 -10.97 34.73
C VAL A 43 -3.75 -10.49 34.54
N ASN A 44 -3.07 -11.04 33.53
CA ASN A 44 -1.65 -10.74 33.22
C ASN A 44 -0.71 -10.86 34.44
N GLY A 45 -1.03 -11.76 35.38
CA GLY A 45 -0.28 -11.99 36.62
C GLY A 45 -0.68 -11.11 37.82
N THR A 46 -1.50 -10.08 37.60
CA THR A 46 -2.03 -9.19 38.66
C THR A 46 -3.43 -9.61 39.10
N ASP A 47 -3.79 -9.41 40.37
CA ASP A 47 -5.15 -9.72 40.86
C ASP A 47 -6.20 -8.83 40.18
N VAL A 48 -7.35 -9.43 39.85
CA VAL A 48 -8.42 -8.75 39.11
C VAL A 48 -9.04 -7.62 39.95
N LYS A 49 -9.22 -6.44 39.34
CA LYS A 49 -9.72 -5.23 40.03
C LYS A 49 -11.17 -5.39 40.50
N ALA A 50 -11.51 -4.69 41.59
CA ALA A 50 -12.81 -4.77 42.27
C ALA A 50 -14.04 -4.33 41.43
N GLN A 51 -13.84 -3.74 40.25
CA GLN A 51 -14.92 -3.43 39.30
C GLN A 51 -15.52 -4.67 38.62
N HIS A 52 -14.85 -5.84 38.73
CA HIS A 52 -15.30 -7.09 38.13
C HIS A 52 -16.00 -7.97 39.19
N ARG A 53 -17.13 -8.57 38.81
CA ARG A 53 -17.98 -9.36 39.73
C ARG A 53 -17.51 -10.81 39.76
N LEU A 54 -17.22 -11.31 40.96
CA LEU A 54 -16.84 -12.71 41.20
C LEU A 54 -18.02 -13.48 41.79
N GLU A 55 -18.41 -14.58 41.16
CA GLU A 55 -19.51 -15.45 41.60
C GLU A 55 -19.04 -16.91 41.65
N GLY A 56 -18.57 -17.34 42.83
CA GLY A 56 -17.96 -18.67 43.00
C GLY A 56 -16.79 -18.87 42.02
N PRO A 57 -16.83 -19.87 41.12
CA PRO A 57 -15.79 -20.09 40.12
C PRO A 57 -15.84 -19.14 38.91
N ARG A 58 -16.81 -18.21 38.83
CA ARG A 58 -17.03 -17.33 37.67
C ARG A 58 -16.46 -15.93 37.88
N LEU A 59 -15.86 -15.40 36.81
CA LEU A 59 -15.47 -14.01 36.68
C LEU A 59 -16.34 -13.34 35.62
N MET A 60 -17.10 -12.32 36.02
CA MET A 60 -17.94 -11.51 35.15
C MET A 60 -17.29 -10.14 34.89
N LEU A 61 -17.14 -9.81 33.61
CA LEU A 61 -16.71 -8.51 33.11
C LEU A 61 -17.93 -7.84 32.45
N THR A 62 -18.21 -6.58 32.76
CA THR A 62 -19.33 -5.83 32.17
C THR A 62 -18.84 -4.90 31.06
N GLU A 63 -19.63 -4.75 29.99
CA GLU A 63 -19.37 -3.85 28.85
C GLU A 63 -17.91 -3.87 28.34
N VAL A 64 -17.41 -5.05 27.94
CA VAL A 64 -15.97 -5.25 27.67
C VAL A 64 -15.43 -4.42 26.49
N ASP A 65 -14.22 -3.91 26.66
CA ASP A 65 -13.48 -3.12 25.66
C ASP A 65 -12.12 -3.74 25.31
N LEU A 66 -11.34 -3.08 24.45
CA LEU A 66 -9.99 -3.55 24.08
C LEU A 66 -8.99 -3.59 25.26
N GLY A 67 -9.26 -2.88 26.36
CA GLY A 67 -8.44 -2.92 27.58
C GLY A 67 -8.62 -4.19 28.41
N HIS A 68 -9.70 -4.96 28.16
CA HIS A 68 -9.94 -6.26 28.78
C HIS A 68 -9.19 -7.42 28.09
N ASN A 69 -8.46 -7.16 27.01
CA ASN A 69 -7.60 -8.17 26.37
C ASN A 69 -6.49 -8.63 27.32
N GLY A 70 -6.32 -9.95 27.49
CA GLY A 70 -5.26 -10.46 28.35
C GLY A 70 -5.34 -11.95 28.68
N LEU A 71 -4.36 -12.37 29.48
CA LEU A 71 -4.25 -13.72 30.01
C LEU A 71 -4.87 -13.79 31.40
N TYR A 72 -6.07 -14.37 31.47
CA TYR A 72 -6.77 -14.65 32.71
C TYR A 72 -6.36 -16.04 33.22
N SER A 73 -6.02 -16.14 34.50
CA SER A 73 -5.68 -17.40 35.18
C SER A 73 -6.47 -17.51 36.46
N CYS A 74 -7.08 -18.67 36.70
CA CYS A 74 -7.78 -18.94 37.95
C CYS A 74 -7.03 -19.99 38.79
N PHE A 75 -7.10 -19.84 40.10
CA PHE A 75 -6.41 -20.67 41.08
C PHE A 75 -7.41 -21.14 42.14
N GLN A 76 -7.40 -22.44 42.47
CA GLN A 76 -8.34 -22.98 43.48
C GLN A 76 -7.80 -22.77 44.90
N ASN A 77 -8.64 -22.22 45.77
CA ASN A 77 -8.32 -22.02 47.17
C ASN A 77 -8.58 -23.32 47.98
N PRO A 78 -7.85 -23.60 49.07
CA PRO A 78 -6.73 -22.81 49.62
C PRO A 78 -5.36 -23.15 49.01
N HIS A 79 -5.27 -24.21 48.19
CA HIS A 79 -3.98 -24.78 47.75
C HIS A 79 -3.22 -23.94 46.71
N GLY A 80 -3.88 -22.96 46.08
CA GLY A 80 -3.24 -22.06 45.12
C GLY A 80 -2.87 -22.71 43.79
N GLU A 81 -3.37 -23.91 43.51
CA GLU A 81 -3.15 -24.60 42.24
C GLU A 81 -3.85 -23.86 41.11
N ARG A 82 -3.12 -23.50 40.05
CA ARG A 82 -3.70 -22.97 38.81
C ARG A 82 -4.59 -24.03 38.19
N ARG A 83 -5.85 -23.69 37.89
CA ARG A 83 -6.86 -24.62 37.35
C ARG A 83 -7.17 -24.42 35.88
N ASP A 84 -7.25 -23.17 35.43
CA ASP A 84 -7.54 -22.83 34.04
C ASP A 84 -6.74 -21.59 33.64
N THR A 85 -6.61 -21.37 32.34
CA THR A 85 -5.91 -20.23 31.75
C THR A 85 -6.59 -19.87 30.43
N ILE A 86 -7.06 -18.63 30.32
CA ILE A 86 -7.89 -18.14 29.21
C ILE A 86 -7.21 -16.90 28.61
N TYR A 87 -6.89 -16.94 27.32
CA TYR A 87 -6.60 -15.73 26.55
C TYR A 87 -7.92 -15.14 26.07
N LEU A 88 -8.32 -14.02 26.67
CA LEU A 88 -9.51 -13.27 26.27
C LEU A 88 -9.14 -12.29 25.15
N HIS A 89 -9.86 -12.39 24.03
CA HIS A 89 -9.72 -11.55 22.85
C HIS A 89 -11.03 -10.81 22.59
N ILE A 90 -11.06 -9.51 22.84
CA ILE A 90 -12.19 -8.63 22.56
C ILE A 90 -12.08 -8.10 21.14
N GLY A 91 -13.12 -8.31 20.34
CA GLY A 91 -13.15 -7.94 18.93
C GLY A 91 -14.53 -7.52 18.44
N ILE A 92 -14.61 -7.36 17.13
CA ILE A 92 -15.84 -7.01 16.39
C ILE A 92 -16.01 -8.04 15.27
N PRO A 93 -17.23 -8.57 15.02
CA PRO A 93 -17.49 -9.39 13.84
C PRO A 93 -17.13 -8.61 12.56
N PRO A 94 -16.73 -9.28 11.47
CA PRO A 94 -16.39 -8.60 10.24
C PRO A 94 -17.62 -7.91 9.64
N ARG A 95 -17.38 -6.80 8.96
CA ARG A 95 -18.31 -6.18 8.01
C ARG A 95 -17.92 -6.56 6.59
N GLU A 96 -18.83 -6.31 5.66
CA GLU A 96 -18.68 -6.47 4.21
C GLU A 96 -17.34 -5.86 3.71
N PRO A 97 -16.43 -6.65 3.13
CA PRO A 97 -15.18 -6.13 2.58
C PRO A 97 -15.43 -5.40 1.24
N THR A 98 -14.69 -4.32 0.96
CA THR A 98 -14.74 -3.69 -0.36
C THR A 98 -13.94 -4.53 -1.35
N VAL A 99 -14.60 -5.08 -2.39
CA VAL A 99 -13.99 -5.96 -3.40
C VAL A 99 -13.83 -5.22 -4.72
N THR A 100 -12.69 -5.38 -5.38
CA THR A 100 -12.38 -4.82 -6.70
C THR A 100 -11.67 -5.88 -7.55
N CYS A 101 -11.98 -5.96 -8.84
CA CYS A 101 -11.30 -6.86 -9.78
C CYS A 101 -10.75 -6.10 -10.98
N ARG A 102 -9.62 -6.54 -11.52
CA ARG A 102 -8.94 -5.94 -12.67
C ARG A 102 -8.21 -7.00 -13.49
N SER A 103 -8.24 -6.85 -14.81
CA SER A 103 -7.44 -7.61 -15.76
C SER A 103 -6.39 -6.67 -16.40
N ASN A 104 -5.15 -6.78 -15.93
CA ASN A 104 -3.97 -6.19 -16.57
C ASN A 104 -3.19 -7.20 -17.45
N THR A 105 -3.60 -8.48 -17.42
CA THR A 105 -2.96 -9.60 -18.13
C THR A 105 -3.90 -10.25 -19.15
N TYR A 106 -4.81 -9.48 -19.76
CA TYR A 106 -5.78 -9.99 -20.73
C TYR A 106 -5.06 -10.58 -21.96
N PRO A 107 -5.49 -11.72 -22.53
CA PRO A 107 -6.64 -12.56 -22.16
C PRO A 107 -6.30 -13.72 -21.20
N LYS A 108 -5.17 -13.68 -20.49
CA LYS A 108 -4.72 -14.82 -19.64
C LYS A 108 -5.48 -14.96 -18.33
N GLY A 109 -5.92 -13.85 -17.74
CA GLY A 109 -6.61 -13.86 -16.46
C GLY A 109 -6.74 -12.48 -15.82
N PHE A 110 -7.39 -12.46 -14.66
CA PHE A 110 -7.63 -11.29 -13.83
C PHE A 110 -7.22 -11.54 -12.38
N TYR A 111 -7.16 -10.46 -11.60
CA TYR A 111 -7.05 -10.54 -10.16
C TYR A 111 -8.20 -9.81 -9.47
N CYS A 112 -8.49 -10.21 -8.23
CA CYS A 112 -9.38 -9.48 -7.35
C CYS A 112 -8.66 -9.15 -6.04
N SER A 113 -8.85 -7.94 -5.55
CA SER A 113 -8.30 -7.42 -4.30
C SER A 113 -9.41 -6.92 -3.39
N TRP A 114 -9.22 -7.05 -2.07
CA TRP A 114 -10.22 -6.65 -1.08
C TRP A 114 -9.64 -5.91 0.12
N HIS A 115 -10.42 -4.95 0.62
CA HIS A 115 -10.05 -4.09 1.74
C HIS A 115 -11.10 -4.14 2.84
N GLN A 116 -10.64 -4.38 4.08
CA GLN A 116 -11.48 -4.33 5.27
C GLN A 116 -11.47 -2.90 5.81
N LEU A 117 -12.50 -2.10 5.51
CA LEU A 117 -12.57 -0.70 5.93
C LEU A 117 -12.73 -0.53 7.46
N HIS A 118 -13.29 -1.54 8.14
CA HIS A 118 -13.59 -1.51 9.57
C HIS A 118 -12.73 -2.53 10.32
N PRO A 119 -11.89 -2.11 11.29
CA PRO A 119 -11.05 -3.04 12.04
C PRO A 119 -11.88 -3.99 12.91
N THR A 120 -11.50 -5.27 12.92
CA THR A 120 -12.14 -6.32 13.73
C THR A 120 -11.42 -6.56 15.05
N TYR A 121 -10.18 -6.08 15.20
CA TYR A 121 -9.27 -6.26 16.35
C TYR A 121 -8.89 -7.71 16.72
N ILE A 122 -9.44 -8.71 16.01
CA ILE A 122 -9.14 -10.14 16.19
C ILE A 122 -8.78 -10.80 14.85
N PRO A 123 -8.04 -11.93 14.83
CA PRO A 123 -7.62 -12.60 13.61
C PRO A 123 -8.80 -12.85 12.66
N THR A 124 -8.70 -12.30 11.45
CA THR A 124 -9.73 -12.37 10.42
C THR A 124 -9.12 -12.94 9.15
N THR A 125 -9.76 -13.97 8.60
CA THR A 125 -9.38 -14.66 7.35
C THR A 125 -10.38 -14.35 6.24
N PHE A 126 -10.00 -14.62 5.00
CA PHE A 126 -10.85 -14.39 3.83
C PHE A 126 -10.97 -15.66 3.00
N GLU A 127 -12.21 -15.99 2.65
CA GLU A 127 -12.59 -17.06 1.73
C GLU A 127 -13.08 -16.42 0.44
N VAL A 128 -12.67 -16.95 -0.72
CA VAL A 128 -13.01 -16.39 -2.03
C VAL A 128 -13.57 -17.50 -2.92
N ASP A 129 -14.80 -17.30 -3.39
CA ASP A 129 -15.43 -18.13 -4.42
C ASP A 129 -15.62 -17.30 -5.69
N VAL A 130 -15.34 -17.91 -6.83
CA VAL A 130 -15.45 -17.26 -8.15
C VAL A 130 -16.22 -18.19 -9.07
N GLN A 131 -17.32 -17.69 -9.63
CA GLN A 131 -18.21 -18.44 -10.50
C GLN A 131 -18.32 -17.75 -11.86
N HIS A 132 -18.37 -18.56 -12.91
CA HIS A 132 -18.55 -18.11 -14.28
C HIS A 132 -19.38 -19.17 -15.03
N ASN A 133 -20.44 -18.75 -15.73
CA ASN A 133 -21.38 -19.65 -16.42
C ASN A 133 -21.79 -20.87 -15.57
N GLN A 134 -22.23 -20.63 -14.33
CA GLN A 134 -22.63 -21.64 -13.33
C GLN A 134 -21.53 -22.64 -12.89
N ARG A 135 -20.27 -22.42 -13.26
CA ARG A 135 -19.11 -23.23 -12.84
C ARG A 135 -18.24 -22.45 -11.86
N SER A 136 -17.79 -23.08 -10.78
CA SER A 136 -16.73 -22.52 -9.93
C SER A 136 -15.38 -22.59 -10.64
N LEU A 137 -14.58 -21.54 -10.52
CA LEU A 137 -13.24 -21.41 -11.10
C LEU A 137 -12.15 -21.65 -10.04
N GLU A 138 -10.97 -22.07 -10.47
CA GLU A 138 -9.80 -22.21 -9.59
C GLU A 138 -9.28 -20.82 -9.18
N VAL A 139 -9.20 -20.58 -7.86
CA VAL A 139 -8.74 -19.31 -7.28
C VAL A 139 -7.33 -19.50 -6.70
N GLN A 140 -6.35 -18.85 -7.32
CA GLN A 140 -4.95 -18.90 -6.88
C GLN A 140 -4.69 -17.73 -5.92
N LYS A 141 -4.07 -18.01 -4.77
CA LYS A 141 -3.64 -16.96 -3.83
C LYS A 141 -2.46 -16.21 -4.42
N ASP A 142 -2.45 -14.89 -4.29
CA ASP A 142 -1.31 -14.09 -4.74
C ASP A 142 -0.12 -14.26 -3.77
N PRO A 143 1.11 -14.51 -4.26
CA PRO A 143 2.26 -14.74 -3.40
C PRO A 143 2.73 -13.45 -2.71
N ASP A 144 2.54 -12.30 -3.35
CA ASP A 144 3.07 -11.01 -2.93
C ASP A 144 2.07 -10.22 -2.08
N HIS A 145 0.75 -10.45 -2.28
CA HIS A 145 -0.32 -9.63 -1.71
C HIS A 145 -1.38 -10.49 -0.99
N LYS A 146 -1.35 -10.47 0.36
CA LYS A 146 -2.24 -11.28 1.22
C LYS A 146 -3.75 -11.17 0.91
N ASN A 147 -4.22 -9.98 0.51
CA ASN A 147 -5.62 -9.71 0.19
C ASN A 147 -5.86 -9.62 -1.33
N ARG A 148 -5.20 -10.48 -2.11
CA ARG A 148 -5.37 -10.59 -3.56
C ARG A 148 -5.43 -12.06 -3.98
N CYS A 149 -6.27 -12.35 -4.96
CA CYS A 149 -6.30 -13.64 -5.65
C CYS A 149 -6.20 -13.45 -7.17
N ARG A 150 -5.81 -14.50 -7.88
CA ARG A 150 -5.71 -14.57 -9.34
C ARG A 150 -6.60 -15.68 -9.88
N VAL A 151 -7.22 -15.43 -11.02
CA VAL A 151 -8.12 -16.37 -11.71
C VAL A 151 -7.78 -16.33 -13.20
N ARG A 152 -7.69 -17.49 -13.84
CA ARG A 152 -7.51 -17.58 -15.31
C ARG A 152 -8.85 -17.46 -16.00
N PHE A 153 -8.88 -16.80 -17.16
CA PHE A 153 -10.05 -16.83 -18.02
C PHE A 153 -10.18 -18.25 -18.64
N PRO A 154 -11.34 -18.93 -18.51
CA PRO A 154 -11.55 -20.26 -19.09
C PRO A 154 -11.81 -20.21 -20.60
N GLU A 155 -12.39 -19.09 -21.05
CA GLU A 155 -12.67 -18.73 -22.44
C GLU A 155 -12.47 -17.21 -22.56
N VAL A 156 -12.31 -16.71 -23.79
CA VAL A 156 -12.12 -15.27 -24.08
C VAL A 156 -13.37 -14.76 -24.78
N PHE A 157 -13.73 -13.50 -24.54
CA PHE A 157 -14.96 -12.86 -25.04
C PHE A 157 -16.24 -13.52 -24.52
N SER A 158 -16.24 -14.01 -23.27
CA SER A 158 -17.45 -14.61 -22.72
C SER A 158 -18.56 -13.58 -22.52
N SER A 159 -19.77 -13.92 -22.92
CA SER A 159 -20.99 -13.15 -22.64
C SER A 159 -21.58 -13.42 -21.25
N PHE A 160 -21.02 -14.36 -20.49
CA PHE A 160 -21.48 -14.66 -19.13
C PHE A 160 -20.75 -13.79 -18.09
N PRO A 161 -21.46 -13.13 -17.17
CA PRO A 161 -20.81 -12.37 -16.11
C PRO A 161 -20.09 -13.28 -15.13
N TYR A 162 -18.92 -12.83 -14.68
CA TYR A 162 -18.22 -13.41 -13.54
C TYR A 162 -18.87 -12.93 -12.24
N LYS A 163 -19.00 -13.83 -11.28
CA LYS A 163 -19.46 -13.53 -9.91
C LYS A 163 -18.34 -13.87 -8.94
N VAL A 164 -17.91 -12.89 -8.15
CA VAL A 164 -16.85 -13.03 -7.16
C VAL A 164 -17.44 -12.74 -5.79
N ASN A 165 -17.40 -13.73 -4.89
CA ASN A 165 -17.82 -13.60 -3.51
C ASN A 165 -16.59 -13.66 -2.60
N VAL A 166 -16.34 -12.59 -1.84
CA VAL A 166 -15.30 -12.55 -0.80
C VAL A 166 -15.98 -12.54 0.56
N THR A 167 -15.73 -13.58 1.36
CA THR A 167 -16.26 -13.72 2.73
C THR A 167 -15.15 -13.48 3.74
N ALA A 168 -15.30 -12.43 4.55
CA ALA A 168 -14.48 -12.20 5.74
C ALA A 168 -15.02 -13.04 6.90
N VAL A 169 -14.12 -13.74 7.61
CA VAL A 169 -14.46 -14.68 8.69
C VAL A 169 -13.57 -14.42 9.91
N ASN A 170 -14.17 -14.34 11.10
CA ASN A 170 -13.44 -14.42 12.37
C ASN A 170 -14.27 -15.20 13.41
N ALA A 171 -13.73 -15.34 14.63
CA ALA A 171 -14.38 -16.11 15.69
C ALA A 171 -15.76 -15.57 16.15
N LEU A 172 -16.11 -14.33 15.79
CA LEU A 172 -17.36 -13.66 16.17
C LEU A 172 -18.41 -13.63 15.04
N GLY A 173 -18.06 -14.10 13.84
CA GLY A 173 -18.99 -14.17 12.72
C GLY A 173 -18.34 -14.08 11.34
N LYS A 174 -19.20 -13.89 10.32
CA LYS A 174 -18.82 -13.78 8.91
C LYS A 174 -19.64 -12.70 8.22
N ALA A 175 -19.04 -12.04 7.23
CA ALA A 175 -19.69 -11.08 6.34
C ALA A 175 -19.11 -11.21 4.94
N SER A 176 -19.93 -11.02 3.91
CA SER A 176 -19.58 -11.38 2.54
C SER A 176 -20.00 -10.32 1.53
N THR A 177 -19.17 -10.11 0.52
CA THR A 177 -19.47 -9.18 -0.57
C THR A 177 -19.35 -9.90 -1.90
N THR A 178 -20.48 -9.97 -2.61
CA THR A 178 -20.57 -10.50 -3.97
C THR A 178 -20.61 -9.36 -4.97
N ILE A 179 -19.67 -9.34 -5.90
CA ILE A 179 -19.70 -8.47 -7.08
C ILE A 179 -19.91 -9.29 -8.35
N SER A 180 -20.54 -8.69 -9.35
CA SER A 180 -20.79 -9.29 -10.66
C SER A 180 -20.29 -8.33 -11.73
N PHE A 181 -19.55 -8.83 -12.72
CA PHE A 181 -18.99 -8.01 -13.80
C PHE A 181 -18.86 -8.78 -15.12
N GLU A 182 -18.85 -8.04 -16.22
CA GLU A 182 -18.53 -8.55 -17.56
C GLU A 182 -17.02 -8.54 -17.78
N GLU A 183 -16.50 -9.48 -18.56
CA GLU A 183 -15.06 -9.61 -18.87
C GLU A 183 -14.45 -8.29 -19.38
N SER A 184 -15.13 -7.67 -20.35
CA SER A 184 -14.77 -6.40 -20.98
C SER A 184 -14.68 -5.22 -20.00
N SER A 185 -15.43 -5.25 -18.89
CA SER A 185 -15.54 -4.13 -17.95
C SER A 185 -14.35 -4.00 -16.99
N ILE A 186 -13.63 -5.11 -16.73
CA ILE A 186 -12.49 -5.14 -15.80
C ILE A 186 -11.12 -5.04 -16.50
N VAL A 187 -11.08 -5.03 -17.83
CA VAL A 187 -9.83 -4.87 -18.59
C VAL A 187 -9.28 -3.46 -18.36
N LYS A 188 -8.05 -3.39 -17.84
CA LYS A 188 -7.28 -2.17 -17.64
C LYS A 188 -5.79 -2.52 -17.63
N PRO A 189 -5.07 -2.31 -18.76
CA PRO A 189 -3.63 -2.54 -18.85
C PRO A 189 -2.86 -1.77 -17.78
N ASP A 190 -1.63 -2.18 -17.48
CA ASP A 190 -0.71 -1.32 -16.72
C ASP A 190 -0.22 -0.14 -17.57
N PRO A 191 0.38 0.91 -16.98
CA PRO A 191 0.89 2.04 -17.74
C PRO A 191 2.04 1.64 -18.68
N PRO A 192 2.22 2.31 -19.83
CA PRO A 192 3.38 2.11 -20.71
C PRO A 192 4.71 2.24 -19.97
N GLU A 193 5.63 1.35 -20.30
CA GLU A 193 6.96 1.28 -19.70
C GLU A 193 8.00 2.04 -20.52
N ARG A 194 9.14 2.38 -19.88
CA ARG A 194 10.32 2.96 -20.56
C ARG A 194 9.98 4.13 -21.49
N VAL A 195 9.05 4.98 -21.06
CA VAL A 195 8.75 6.24 -21.75
C VAL A 195 10.02 7.08 -21.79
N THR A 196 10.35 7.63 -22.94
CA THR A 196 11.49 8.52 -23.17
C THR A 196 11.06 9.67 -24.09
N ALA A 197 11.72 10.81 -23.94
CA ALA A 197 11.51 11.97 -24.81
C ALA A 197 12.85 12.63 -25.11
N THR A 198 13.21 12.74 -26.39
CA THR A 198 14.52 13.21 -26.87
C THR A 198 14.38 14.41 -27.82
N PRO A 199 15.26 15.42 -27.72
CA PRO A 199 15.27 16.53 -28.66
C PRO A 199 15.77 16.08 -30.04
N ILE A 200 15.04 16.45 -31.09
CA ILE A 200 15.50 16.23 -32.47
C ILE A 200 16.55 17.30 -32.81
N ARG A 201 17.77 16.88 -33.12
CA ARG A 201 18.89 17.80 -33.44
C ARG A 201 18.49 18.79 -34.55
N PHE A 202 18.96 20.03 -34.41
CA PHE A 202 18.66 21.13 -35.33
C PHE A 202 17.16 21.45 -35.47
N ASN A 203 16.32 21.04 -34.52
CA ASN A 203 14.89 21.31 -34.56
C ASN A 203 14.33 21.76 -33.20
N ALA A 204 14.36 23.08 -32.98
CA ALA A 204 13.96 23.69 -31.72
C ALA A 204 12.45 23.59 -31.37
N ARG A 205 11.63 22.92 -32.19
CA ARG A 205 10.21 22.70 -31.93
C ARG A 205 9.79 21.22 -31.94
N ARG A 206 10.75 20.29 -31.96
CA ARG A 206 10.47 18.86 -31.99
C ARG A 206 11.04 18.07 -30.81
N LEU A 207 10.21 17.18 -30.31
CA LEU A 207 10.56 16.13 -29.35
C LEU A 207 10.09 14.79 -29.94
N GLU A 208 11.01 13.85 -30.03
CA GLU A 208 10.69 12.45 -30.33
C GLU A 208 10.35 11.76 -29.01
N VAL A 209 9.15 11.18 -28.91
CA VAL A 209 8.68 10.46 -27.73
C VAL A 209 8.53 8.99 -28.11
N SER A 210 9.07 8.10 -27.29
CA SER A 210 8.91 6.65 -27.49
C SER A 210 8.66 5.93 -26.16
N TRP A 211 7.99 4.78 -26.20
CA TRP A 211 7.65 3.97 -25.03
C TRP A 211 7.66 2.48 -25.40
N GLN A 212 7.45 1.64 -24.40
CA GLN A 212 7.23 0.21 -24.58
C GLN A 212 5.85 -0.17 -24.02
N SER A 213 5.24 -1.16 -24.64
CA SER A 213 4.01 -1.77 -24.14
C SER A 213 4.25 -2.35 -22.73
N PRO A 214 3.24 -2.40 -21.86
CA PRO A 214 3.40 -2.94 -20.51
C PRO A 214 3.80 -4.41 -20.58
N ALA A 215 4.83 -4.84 -19.86
CA ALA A 215 5.34 -6.22 -19.89
C ALA A 215 4.33 -7.25 -19.31
N THR A 216 3.30 -6.77 -18.62
CA THR A 216 2.16 -7.57 -18.16
C THR A 216 1.15 -7.88 -19.26
N TRP A 217 1.13 -7.13 -20.36
CA TRP A 217 0.26 -7.36 -21.52
C TRP A 217 0.88 -8.43 -22.45
N PRO A 218 0.32 -9.65 -22.52
CA PRO A 218 1.05 -10.81 -22.98
C PRO A 218 0.94 -11.13 -24.48
N ASP A 219 -0.03 -10.55 -25.17
CA ASP A 219 -0.44 -10.94 -26.53
C ASP A 219 -0.92 -9.71 -27.31
N ILE A 220 0.04 -8.85 -27.69
CA ILE A 220 -0.25 -7.59 -28.37
C ILE A 220 -0.64 -7.76 -29.84
N ASP A 221 -0.31 -8.90 -30.44
CA ASP A 221 -0.61 -9.19 -31.85
C ASP A 221 -2.11 -9.51 -32.04
N ASN A 222 -2.72 -10.23 -31.09
CA ASN A 222 -4.16 -10.51 -31.09
C ASN A 222 -4.98 -9.45 -30.32
N PHE A 223 -4.38 -8.79 -29.33
CA PHE A 223 -5.04 -7.78 -28.48
C PHE A 223 -4.23 -6.47 -28.50
N PRO A 224 -4.29 -5.71 -29.61
CA PRO A 224 -3.50 -4.51 -29.78
C PRO A 224 -3.87 -3.43 -28.76
N LEU A 225 -2.85 -2.68 -28.34
CA LEU A 225 -3.00 -1.54 -27.44
C LEU A 225 -2.95 -0.24 -28.24
N LYS A 226 -3.91 0.64 -27.96
CA LYS A 226 -3.83 2.06 -28.29
C LYS A 226 -3.34 2.87 -27.11
N TYR A 227 -2.74 4.01 -27.41
CA TYR A 227 -2.06 4.87 -26.46
C TYR A 227 -2.67 6.27 -26.47
N PHE A 228 -2.74 6.88 -25.29
CA PHE A 228 -3.09 8.28 -25.13
C PHE A 228 -1.86 9.00 -24.60
N LEU A 229 -1.23 9.79 -25.46
CA LEU A 229 -0.11 10.66 -25.12
C LEU A 229 -0.68 11.99 -24.62
N ARG A 230 -0.18 12.48 -23.48
CA ARG A 230 -0.39 13.87 -23.07
C ARG A 230 0.92 14.60 -22.83
N TYR A 231 0.96 15.86 -23.23
CA TYR A 231 2.12 16.72 -23.00
C TYR A 231 1.70 18.18 -22.75
N ARG A 232 2.50 18.89 -21.96
CA ARG A 232 2.40 20.35 -21.83
C ARG A 232 3.77 20.93 -21.48
N PRO A 233 4.08 22.18 -21.89
CA PRO A 233 5.23 22.88 -21.34
C PRO A 233 4.97 23.18 -19.86
N LEU A 234 6.00 23.24 -19.03
CA LEU A 234 5.83 23.58 -17.60
C LEU A 234 5.24 24.99 -17.40
N ILE A 235 5.43 25.89 -18.36
CA ILE A 235 4.88 27.26 -18.37
C ILE A 235 3.36 27.35 -18.68
N LYS A 236 2.67 26.23 -18.91
CA LYS A 236 1.20 26.19 -19.10
C LYS A 236 0.59 25.02 -18.35
N GLU A 237 -0.62 25.19 -17.85
CA GLU A 237 -1.38 24.11 -17.19
C GLU A 237 -2.15 23.22 -18.17
N GLN A 238 -2.54 23.78 -19.33
CA GLN A 238 -3.33 23.07 -20.34
C GLN A 238 -2.54 21.93 -20.98
N TRP A 239 -3.08 20.72 -20.89
CA TRP A 239 -2.57 19.52 -21.56
C TRP A 239 -3.00 19.47 -23.02
N GLN A 240 -2.05 19.16 -23.90
CA GLN A 240 -2.31 18.63 -25.24
C GLN A 240 -2.41 17.11 -25.17
N HIS A 241 -3.17 16.54 -26.10
CA HIS A 241 -3.49 15.12 -26.14
C HIS A 241 -3.41 14.58 -27.56
N VAL A 242 -2.90 13.36 -27.71
CA VAL A 242 -2.85 12.62 -28.98
C VAL A 242 -3.22 11.17 -28.70
N GLU A 243 -4.22 10.64 -29.40
CA GLU A 243 -4.55 9.22 -29.40
C GLU A 243 -3.85 8.52 -30.56
N LEU A 244 -3.24 7.36 -30.30
CA LEU A 244 -2.36 6.65 -31.21
C LEU A 244 -2.68 5.15 -31.16
N SER A 245 -3.16 4.59 -32.27
CA SER A 245 -3.27 3.13 -32.43
C SER A 245 -1.97 2.57 -33.01
N ASP A 246 -1.60 1.36 -32.60
CA ASP A 246 -0.54 0.53 -33.21
C ASP A 246 0.84 1.21 -33.38
N SER A 247 1.14 2.21 -32.54
CA SER A 247 2.43 2.90 -32.50
C SER A 247 2.94 3.04 -31.07
N THR A 248 4.24 2.78 -30.89
CA THR A 248 5.00 2.99 -29.65
C THR A 248 5.85 4.26 -29.67
N SER A 249 5.63 5.15 -30.64
CA SER A 249 6.33 6.44 -30.74
C SER A 249 5.47 7.55 -31.36
N HIS A 250 5.86 8.80 -31.09
CA HIS A 250 5.27 10.00 -31.66
C HIS A 250 6.26 11.17 -31.67
N THR A 251 6.27 11.97 -32.74
CA THR A 251 7.01 13.24 -32.77
C THR A 251 6.07 14.40 -32.45
N ILE A 252 6.27 15.04 -31.31
CA ILE A 252 5.67 16.35 -31.00
C ILE A 252 6.30 17.37 -31.95
N THR A 253 5.48 18.19 -32.64
CA THR A 253 5.93 19.10 -33.71
C THR A 253 5.72 20.59 -33.45
N ASP A 254 5.01 20.92 -32.37
CA ASP A 254 4.59 22.27 -32.00
C ASP A 254 5.26 22.75 -30.69
N ALA A 255 6.34 22.09 -30.26
CA ALA A 255 6.95 22.37 -28.97
C ALA A 255 7.55 23.81 -28.92
N TYR A 256 7.44 24.45 -27.76
CA TYR A 256 8.02 25.78 -27.53
C TYR A 256 9.54 25.65 -27.33
N ALA A 257 10.30 26.35 -28.17
CA ALA A 257 11.76 26.37 -28.13
C ALA A 257 12.31 26.75 -26.74
N GLY A 258 13.26 25.97 -26.24
CA GLY A 258 13.89 26.19 -24.93
C GLY A 258 12.94 26.13 -23.73
N LYS A 259 11.76 25.52 -23.86
CA LYS A 259 10.84 25.27 -22.74
C LYS A 259 10.81 23.79 -22.40
N GLU A 260 10.90 23.48 -21.12
CA GLU A 260 10.75 22.14 -20.61
C GLU A 260 9.28 21.69 -20.68
N TYR A 261 9.08 20.44 -21.08
CA TYR A 261 7.80 19.74 -21.18
C TYR A 261 7.72 18.62 -20.17
N ILE A 262 6.53 18.43 -19.61
CA ILE A 262 6.12 17.20 -18.91
C ILE A 262 5.27 16.36 -19.86
N ILE A 263 5.61 15.07 -19.97
CA ILE A 263 5.06 14.14 -20.95
C ILE A 263 4.67 12.84 -20.24
N GLN A 264 3.48 12.30 -20.55
CA GLN A 264 2.98 11.03 -20.01
C GLN A 264 2.18 10.27 -21.06
N VAL A 265 2.16 8.94 -20.95
CA VAL A 265 1.40 8.06 -21.84
C VAL A 265 0.51 7.14 -21.00
N ALA A 266 -0.69 6.83 -21.49
CA ALA A 266 -1.56 5.78 -20.96
C ALA A 266 -1.86 4.76 -22.08
N ALA A 267 -2.17 3.52 -21.73
CA ALA A 267 -2.53 2.45 -22.66
C ALA A 267 -3.98 2.00 -22.45
N LYS A 268 -4.64 1.54 -23.51
CA LYS A 268 -5.92 0.84 -23.46
C LYS A 268 -5.93 -0.22 -24.56
N ASP A 269 -6.61 -1.33 -24.32
CA ASP A 269 -7.10 -2.19 -25.40
C ASP A 269 -7.92 -1.36 -26.43
N THR A 270 -7.85 -1.73 -27.70
CA THR A 270 -8.51 -0.98 -28.78
C THR A 270 -10.04 -0.98 -28.67
N GLU A 271 -10.64 -2.07 -28.18
CA GLU A 271 -12.08 -2.31 -28.16
C GLU A 271 -12.67 -2.23 -26.75
N ILE A 272 -12.10 -2.96 -25.78
CA ILE A 272 -12.70 -3.20 -24.46
C ILE A 272 -11.97 -2.48 -23.31
N GLY A 273 -12.56 -2.49 -22.13
CA GLY A 273 -11.90 -1.99 -20.92
C GLY A 273 -11.76 -0.48 -20.81
N THR A 274 -10.83 -0.09 -19.93
CA THR A 274 -10.56 1.29 -19.51
C THR A 274 -9.07 1.64 -19.65
N TRP A 275 -8.78 2.93 -19.80
CA TRP A 275 -7.40 3.43 -19.85
C TRP A 275 -6.63 3.04 -18.58
N SER A 276 -5.36 2.67 -18.77
CA SER A 276 -4.38 2.53 -17.71
C SER A 276 -4.28 3.83 -16.90
N ASP A 277 -3.64 3.72 -15.74
CA ASP A 277 -3.13 4.91 -15.07
C ASP A 277 -2.03 5.55 -15.95
N TRP A 278 -1.74 6.85 -15.76
CA TRP A 278 -0.69 7.52 -16.53
C TRP A 278 0.69 6.96 -16.18
N SER A 279 1.57 6.86 -17.17
CA SER A 279 2.97 6.53 -16.97
C SER A 279 3.63 7.46 -15.96
N VAL A 280 4.77 7.04 -15.40
CA VAL A 280 5.70 7.98 -14.75
C VAL A 280 5.97 9.13 -15.74
N ALA A 281 5.94 10.36 -15.23
CA ALA A 281 6.14 11.55 -16.04
C ALA A 281 7.61 11.67 -16.47
N VAL A 282 7.82 11.96 -17.75
CA VAL A 282 9.14 12.25 -18.30
C VAL A 282 9.25 13.71 -18.67
N HIS A 283 10.46 14.23 -18.53
CA HIS A 283 10.78 15.63 -18.71
C HIS A 283 11.75 15.78 -19.88
N ALA A 284 11.48 16.71 -20.80
CA ALA A 284 12.34 16.99 -21.95
C ALA A 284 12.25 18.45 -22.38
N THR A 285 13.34 18.99 -22.90
CA THR A 285 13.40 20.32 -23.53
C THR A 285 13.76 20.14 -25.01
N PRO A 286 13.07 20.79 -25.96
CA PRO A 286 13.43 20.75 -27.38
C PRO A 286 14.86 21.24 -27.64
N TRP A 287 15.42 20.93 -28.82
CA TRP A 287 16.78 21.31 -29.16
C TRP A 287 17.01 22.82 -28.97
N ILE A 288 18.05 23.16 -28.22
CA ILE A 288 18.50 24.54 -28.07
C ILE A 288 19.63 24.74 -29.08
N GLU A 289 19.53 25.77 -29.92
CA GLU A 289 20.65 26.18 -30.76
C GLU A 289 21.77 26.69 -29.85
N GLU A 290 22.94 26.05 -29.92
CA GLU A 290 24.14 26.55 -29.25
C GLU A 290 24.48 27.90 -29.87
N GLN A 291 24.20 28.98 -29.15
CA GLN A 291 24.70 30.29 -29.50
C GLN A 291 26.22 30.26 -29.33
N ILE A 292 26.92 30.08 -30.45
CA ILE A 292 28.35 30.37 -30.53
C ILE A 292 28.48 31.86 -30.24
N THR A 293 28.78 32.20 -28.98
CA THR A 293 29.27 33.53 -28.62
C THR A 293 30.63 33.70 -29.28
N SER A 294 30.60 34.22 -30.51
CA SER A 294 31.77 34.74 -31.19
C SER A 294 32.30 35.90 -30.36
N THR A 295 33.22 35.61 -29.43
CA THR A 295 33.98 36.61 -28.71
C THR A 295 34.78 37.39 -29.73
N THR A 296 34.22 38.55 -30.09
CA THR A 296 34.80 39.47 -31.05
C THR A 296 36.14 39.97 -30.53
N GLU A 297 37.08 40.14 -31.44
CA GLU A 297 38.44 40.58 -31.16
C GLU A 297 38.45 41.90 -30.38
N VAL A 298 39.27 41.98 -29.34
CA VAL A 298 39.74 43.26 -28.80
C VAL A 298 41.25 43.29 -28.98
N ASP A 299 41.66 43.90 -30.07
CA ASP A 299 43.03 44.39 -30.27
C ASP A 299 43.33 45.49 -29.24
N PHE A 300 44.45 45.36 -28.54
CA PHE A 300 45.16 46.49 -27.96
C PHE A 300 46.66 46.19 -27.89
N SER A 301 47.45 47.18 -28.30
CA SER A 301 48.85 47.04 -28.69
C SER A 301 49.86 47.27 -27.52
N THR A 302 51.06 46.68 -27.64
CA THR A 302 52.42 47.13 -27.14
C THR A 302 52.54 48.03 -25.89
N GLU A 303 53.45 47.84 -24.92
CA GLU A 303 54.53 46.85 -24.61
C GLU A 303 54.76 46.87 -23.05
N THR A 304 55.59 46.05 -22.39
CA THR A 304 57.04 46.32 -22.22
C THR A 304 57.80 45.15 -21.54
N LYS A 305 58.87 44.67 -22.18
CA LYS A 305 60.14 44.10 -21.67
C LYS A 305 60.31 43.76 -20.16
N THR A 306 60.50 42.46 -19.82
CA THR A 306 61.77 41.84 -19.31
C THR A 306 61.53 40.42 -18.72
N SER A 307 62.41 39.45 -19.01
CA SER A 307 62.37 38.01 -18.58
C SER A 307 63.16 37.74 -17.27
N PRO A 308 63.41 36.48 -16.78
CA PRO A 308 62.69 35.18 -16.88
C PRO A 308 62.54 34.39 -15.51
N ILE A 309 61.61 33.39 -15.46
CA ILE A 309 61.71 31.95 -15.01
C ILE A 309 62.73 31.56 -13.88
N PRO A 310 62.53 30.56 -12.94
CA PRO A 310 61.53 29.44 -12.83
C PRO A 310 60.91 29.11 -11.42
N SER A 311 59.94 28.15 -11.42
CA SER A 311 59.75 26.99 -10.49
C SER A 311 59.86 27.12 -8.96
N SER A 312 58.86 26.62 -8.20
CA SER A 312 58.90 25.23 -7.67
C SER A 312 57.81 24.89 -6.62
N ASN A 313 57.29 23.66 -6.72
CA ASN A 313 56.78 22.75 -5.68
C ASN A 313 55.64 23.13 -4.68
N ALA A 314 54.60 22.29 -4.74
CA ALA A 314 53.64 21.98 -3.69
C ALA A 314 54.27 21.06 -2.59
N PRO A 315 53.52 20.47 -1.61
CA PRO A 315 52.11 20.65 -1.23
C PRO A 315 51.84 20.68 0.31
N GLN A 316 50.53 20.67 0.63
CA GLN A 316 49.89 19.91 1.73
C GLN A 316 49.62 20.51 3.14
N LYS A 317 48.32 20.44 3.46
CA LYS A 317 47.70 19.89 4.68
C LYS A 317 47.63 20.77 5.94
N ALA A 318 46.41 21.28 6.18
CA ALA A 318 45.92 21.61 7.52
C ALA A 318 44.57 20.88 7.74
N GLU A 319 44.49 20.09 8.82
CA GLU A 319 43.25 19.53 9.38
C GLU A 319 42.80 20.37 10.60
N PRO A 320 41.62 20.14 11.20
CA PRO A 320 40.71 21.24 11.54
C PRO A 320 40.79 21.69 13.02
N PRO A 321 40.20 22.87 13.35
CA PRO A 321 39.84 23.21 14.72
C PRO A 321 38.38 22.84 15.03
N VAL A 322 38.21 22.17 16.17
CA VAL A 322 36.90 21.85 16.77
C VAL A 322 36.36 23.03 17.57
N GLY A 323 35.12 23.42 17.27
CA GLY A 323 34.05 23.68 18.25
C GLY A 323 34.16 24.81 19.29
N ARG A 324 33.22 25.77 19.19
CA ARG A 324 32.48 26.51 20.26
C ARG A 324 31.85 27.77 19.63
N ALA A 325 30.70 28.30 20.06
CA ALA A 325 29.72 27.84 21.03
C ALA A 325 28.31 28.31 20.60
N ALA A 326 27.26 27.67 21.13
CA ALA A 326 25.88 28.04 20.83
C ALA A 326 25.52 29.44 21.36
N ARG A 327 24.75 30.20 20.58
CA ARG A 327 23.89 31.29 21.07
C ARG A 327 22.46 31.01 20.65
N LEU A 328 21.59 30.85 21.64
CA LEU A 328 20.13 30.82 21.45
C LEU A 328 19.67 32.20 20.97
N LEU A 329 18.94 32.24 19.86
CA LEU A 329 18.16 33.41 19.43
C LEU A 329 16.70 32.99 19.33
N THR A 330 15.92 33.40 20.33
CA THR A 330 14.47 33.23 20.38
C THR A 330 13.81 34.27 19.47
N PHE A 331 13.43 33.88 18.26
CA PHE A 331 12.58 34.71 17.40
C PHE A 331 11.10 34.55 17.77
N PHE A 332 10.53 35.56 18.43
CA PHE A 332 9.09 35.71 18.55
C PHE A 332 8.51 36.13 17.19
N SER A 333 7.52 35.39 16.68
CA SER A 333 6.82 35.72 15.44
C SER A 333 5.41 36.26 15.72
N PRO A 334 5.04 37.48 15.29
CA PRO A 334 3.78 38.13 15.64
C PRO A 334 2.61 37.78 14.69
N LEU A 335 2.64 36.61 14.03
CA LEU A 335 1.67 36.23 12.99
C LEU A 335 0.46 35.40 13.48
N LEU A 336 0.31 35.21 14.79
CA LEU A 336 -0.74 34.35 15.39
C LEU A 336 -1.94 35.10 16.01
N LEU A 337 -1.98 36.45 15.95
CA LEU A 337 -3.13 37.25 16.43
C LEU A 337 -4.15 37.61 15.33
N GLY A 338 -3.94 37.21 14.07
CA GLY A 338 -4.77 37.62 12.93
C GLY A 338 -5.93 36.70 12.54
N MET A 339 -6.15 35.58 13.24
CA MET A 339 -7.06 34.49 12.80
C MET A 339 -8.15 34.11 13.83
N LEU A 340 -8.60 35.07 14.64
CA LEU A 340 -9.65 34.86 15.66
C LEU A 340 -10.85 35.83 15.55
N LEU A 341 -10.98 36.57 14.43
CA LEU A 341 -12.03 37.57 14.21
C LEU A 341 -12.84 37.37 12.91
N LEU A 342 -12.93 36.13 12.41
CA LEU A 342 -13.73 35.78 11.23
C LEU A 342 -14.74 34.63 11.48
N PHE A 343 -15.15 34.44 12.73
CA PHE A 343 -16.27 33.56 13.11
C PHE A 343 -17.29 34.29 13.98
N MET A 344 -17.77 35.46 13.53
CA MET A 344 -19.04 36.06 13.95
C MET A 344 -19.58 37.00 12.86
N TRP A 345 -20.18 36.44 11.82
CA TRP A 345 -21.37 36.96 11.12
C TRP A 345 -21.95 35.87 10.21
#